data_AF-A0A1T4S214-F1
#
_entry.id   AF-A0A1T4S214-F1
#
_cell.length_a   1.000
_cell.length_b   1.000
_cell.length_c   1.000
_cell.angle_alpha   90.00
_cell.angle_beta   90.00
_cell.angle_gamma   90.00
#
_symmetry.space_group_name_H-M   'P 1'
#
loop_
_entity.id
_entity.type
_entity.pdbx_description
1 polymer ?
#
loop_
_entity_poly.entity_id
_entity_poly.type
_entity_poly.pdbx_seq_one_letter_code
_entity_poly.pdbx_strand_id
1 'polypeptide(L)' 'LIAMYEHKIFVQGVIWNINSYDQWGVELGKQLAKKILPELAKADAELNHDSSTNGLIKWFKAHQK' A
#
# COMPACT_ATOMS: atom_id res chain seq x y z
N LEU A 1 -13.84 -12.63 -25.68
CA LEU A 1 -12.84 -13.18 -24.74
C LEU A 1 -12.86 -12.47 -23.39
N ILE A 2 -12.84 -11.13 -23.33
CA ILE A 2 -12.86 -10.37 -22.05
C ILE A 2 -14.07 -10.73 -21.17
N ALA A 3 -15.30 -10.59 -21.69
CA ALA A 3 -16.53 -10.91 -20.95
C ALA A 3 -16.57 -12.35 -20.41
N MET A 4 -15.98 -13.31 -21.13
CA MET A 4 -15.86 -14.70 -20.67
C MET A 4 -15.01 -14.79 -19.39
N TYR A 5 -13.91 -14.03 -19.31
CA TYR A 5 -13.06 -14.00 -18.13
C TYR A 5 -13.67 -13.20 -16.97
N GLU A 6 -14.40 -12.13 -17.25
CA GLU A 6 -15.14 -11.37 -16.22
C GLU A 6 -16.17 -12.27 -15.52
N HIS A 7 -16.95 -13.04 -16.30
CA HIS A 7 -17.90 -14.00 -15.73
C HIS A 7 -17.21 -15.17 -15.02
N LYS A 8 -16.06 -15.64 -15.51
CA LYS A 8 -15.26 -16.66 -14.79
C LYS A 8 -14.86 -16.16 -13.40
N ILE A 9 -14.34 -14.94 -13.30
CA ILE A 9 -13.92 -14.32 -12.03
C ILE A 9 -15.13 -14.11 -11.12
N PHE A 10 -16.26 -13.63 -11.66
CA PHE A 10 -17.50 -13.47 -10.91
C PHE A 10 -17.98 -14.79 -10.28
N VAL A 11 -18.07 -15.88 -11.05
CA VAL A 11 -18.51 -17.19 -10.54
C VAL A 11 -17.58 -17.69 -9.43
N GLN A 12 -16.27 -17.51 -9.58
CA GLN A 12 -15.29 -17.86 -8.55
C GLN A 12 -15.52 -17.05 -7.25
N GLY A 13 -15.79 -15.76 -7.35
CA GLY A 13 -16.12 -14.91 -6.20
C GLY A 13 -17.36 -15.37 -5.45
N VAL A 14 -18.42 -15.72 -6.18
CA VAL A 14 -19.67 -16.26 -5.60
C VAL A 14 -19.40 -17.58 -4.86
N ILE A 15 -18.63 -18.50 -5.45
CA ILE A 15 -18.28 -19.79 -4.81
C ILE A 15 -17.51 -19.58 -3.51
N TRP A 16 -16.56 -18.64 -3.49
CA TRP A 16 -15.77 -18.33 -2.29
C TRP A 16 -16.49 -17.42 -1.28
N ASN A 17 -17.71 -16.97 -1.60
CA ASN A 17 -18.47 -16.02 -0.79
C ASN A 17 -17.66 -14.75 -0.46
N ILE A 18 -16.93 -14.24 -1.47
CA ILE A 18 -16.17 -12.99 -1.41
C ILE A 18 -16.73 -11.98 -2.40
N ASN A 19 -16.52 -10.70 -2.13
CA ASN A 19 -16.93 -9.64 -3.04
C ASN A 19 -15.83 -9.39 -4.09
N SER A 20 -16.06 -9.78 -5.34
CA SER A 20 -15.12 -9.56 -6.45
C SER A 20 -15.00 -8.11 -6.91
N TYR A 21 -15.84 -7.20 -6.39
CA TYR A 21 -15.94 -5.82 -6.86
C TYR A 21 -15.44 -4.78 -5.84
N ASP A 22 -15.05 -5.19 -4.63
CA ASP A 22 -14.39 -4.29 -3.68
C ASP A 22 -12.86 -4.38 -3.74
N GLN A 23 -12.21 -3.36 -3.16
CA GLN A 23 -10.75 -3.22 -3.15
C GLN A 23 -10.26 -2.57 -1.84
N TRP A 24 -10.79 -2.98 -0.68
CA TRP A 24 -10.39 -2.38 0.61
C TRP A 24 -8.90 -2.52 0.93
N GLY A 25 -8.25 -3.58 0.42
CA GLY A 25 -6.84 -3.87 0.67
C GLY A 25 -5.85 -2.80 0.19
N VAL A 26 -6.26 -1.86 -0.68
CA VAL A 26 -5.38 -0.80 -1.19
C VAL A 26 -5.28 0.40 -0.24
N GLU A 27 -6.22 0.56 0.68
CA GLU A 27 -6.39 1.81 1.42
C GLU A 27 -5.32 2.04 2.48
N LEU A 28 -4.91 0.99 3.21
CA LEU A 28 -3.87 1.11 4.24
C LEU A 28 -2.54 1.57 3.64
N GLY A 29 -2.14 1.00 2.50
CA GLY A 29 -0.91 1.40 1.81
C GLY A 29 -0.95 2.86 1.36
N LYS A 30 -2.09 3.33 0.83
CA LYS A 30 -2.28 4.75 0.47
C LYS A 30 -2.17 5.66 1.69
N GLN A 31 -2.74 5.27 2.83
CA GLN A 31 -2.68 6.05 4.07
C GLN A 31 -1.25 6.13 4.62
N LEU A 32 -0.53 5.00 4.65
CA LEU A 32 0.85 4.96 5.12
C LEU A 32 1.77 5.79 4.22
N ALA A 33 1.65 5.64 2.89
CA ALA A 33 2.46 6.40 1.94
C ALA A 33 2.24 7.92 2.07
N LYS A 34 0.99 8.37 2.29
CA LYS A 34 0.68 9.79 2.52
C LYS A 34 1.36 10.36 3.78
N LYS A 35 1.55 9.54 4.82
CA LYS A 35 2.27 9.94 6.04
C LYS A 35 3.78 9.94 5.85
N ILE A 36 4.32 8.92 5.19
CA ILE A 36 5.78 8.76 4.99
C ILE A 36 6.33 9.79 3.99
N LEU A 37 5.59 10.14 2.94
CA LEU A 37 6.04 11.07 1.90
C LEU A 37 6.61 12.41 2.45
N PRO A 38 5.93 13.16 3.33
CA PRO A 38 6.50 14.38 3.91
C PRO A 38 7.70 14.13 4.83
N GLU A 39 7.77 12.96 5.47
CA GLU A 39 8.89 12.58 6.33
C GLU A 39 10.16 12.35 5.53
N LEU A 40 10.05 11.85 4.30
CA LEU A 40 11.19 11.71 3.39
C LEU A 40 11.75 13.06 2.92
N ALA A 41 10.88 14.06 2.72
CA ALA A 41 11.28 15.37 2.19
C ALA A 41 11.92 16.30 3.26
N LYS A 42 11.56 16.13 4.53
CA LYS A 42 12.07 16.98 5.63
C LYS A 42 13.26 16.31 6.32
N ALA A 43 14.38 17.02 6.41
CA ALA A 43 15.59 16.52 7.07
C ALA A 43 15.30 16.09 8.53
N ASP A 44 14.70 16.97 9.32
CA ASP A 44 14.45 16.77 10.76
C ASP A 44 13.04 16.24 11.09
N ALA A 45 12.46 15.41 10.23
CA ALA A 45 11.17 14.79 10.54
C ALA A 45 11.29 13.85 11.75
N GLU A 46 10.46 14.07 12.78
CA GLU A 46 10.28 13.11 13.87
C GLU A 46 9.58 11.86 13.32
N LEU A 47 10.20 10.69 13.49
CA LEU A 47 9.72 9.43 12.94
C LEU A 47 9.07 8.59 14.04
N ASN A 48 7.77 8.35 13.90
CA ASN A 48 6.95 7.61 14.86
C ASN A 48 6.38 6.32 14.26
N HIS A 49 7.21 5.56 13.53
CA HIS A 49 6.88 4.22 13.03
C HIS A 49 7.65 3.14 13.79
N ASP A 50 7.49 1.88 13.40
CA ASP A 50 8.32 0.79 13.91
C ASP A 50 9.80 0.99 13.56
N SER A 51 10.66 0.24 14.24
CA SER A 51 12.12 0.36 14.10
C SER A 51 12.62 0.05 12.68
N SER A 52 11.94 -0.82 11.93
CA SER A 52 12.32 -1.15 10.55
C SER A 52 12.06 0.02 9.62
N THR A 53 10.83 0.57 9.64
CA THR A 53 10.46 1.72 8.81
C THR A 53 11.33 2.94 9.14
N ASN A 54 11.54 3.24 10.43
CA ASN A 54 12.41 4.35 10.83
C ASN A 54 13.86 4.16 10.37
N GLY A 55 14.39 2.93 10.47
CA GLY A 55 15.74 2.59 10.01
C GLY A 55 15.91 2.79 8.51
N LEU A 56 14.95 2.33 7.72
CA LEU A 56 14.96 2.48 6.26
C LEU A 56 14.82 3.94 5.81
N ILE A 57 13.97 4.74 6.46
CA ILE A 57 13.84 6.17 6.17
C ILE A 57 15.17 6.89 6.43
N LYS A 58 15.82 6.63 7.58
CA LYS A 58 17.12 7.22 7.92
C LYS A 58 18.20 6.82 6.92
N TRP A 59 18.26 5.53 6.58
CA TRP A 59 19.22 5.02 5.59
C TRP A 59 19.01 5.67 4.22
N PHE A 60 17.76 5.76 3.75
CA PHE A 60 17.40 6.41 2.49
C PHE A 60 17.85 7.88 2.47
N LYS A 61 17.54 8.66 3.51
CA LYS A 61 17.95 10.06 3.63
C LYS A 61 19.46 10.25 3.60
N ALA A 62 20.22 9.37 4.27
CA ALA A 62 21.69 9.45 4.30
C ALA A 62 22.35 9.16 2.93
N HIS A 63 21.65 8.48 2.02
CA HIS A 63 22.17 8.08 0.71
C HIS A 63 21.45 8.77 -0.46
N GLN A 64 20.57 9.73 -0.16
CA GLN A 64 19.94 10.56 -1.18
C GLN A 64 21.01 11.54 -1.70
N LYS A 65 21.41 11.37 -2.97
CA LYS A 65 22.33 12.29 -3.65
C LYS A 65 21.67 13.64 -3.92
#